data_AF-S7QDC1-F1
#
_entry.id   AF-S7QDC1-F1
#
_cell.length_a   1.000
_cell.length_b   1.000
_cell.length_c   1.000
_cell.angle_alpha   90.00
_cell.angle_beta   90.00
_cell.angle_gamma   90.00
#
_symmetry.space_group_name_H-M   'P 1'
#
loop_
_entity.id
_entity.type
_entity.pdbx_description
1 polymer ?
#
loop_
_entity_poly.entity_id
_entity_poly.type
_entity_poly.pdbx_seq_one_letter_code
_entity_poly.pdbx_strand_id
1 'polypeptide(L)'
;MLPTTLLAFALSLHSISALSLQRRAVEFYDPAAVGGSMVDSTGNGLGEPLNVIISGLSSPAALTDSGIVNYAQAIGYSKECLGLHSGAPQTANLGDGNGWTDQLLELRADYHSTAVGTCLESVVGGNHFRVWRQNGSLADSGALFLAVSKEKSFIAHHSPIADGYDIGRDELVQAALGTKSHGGVTYSTVARNVSGLIAPGAEGINHGIAQDGVVTVLTVTIVG
;
A
#
# COMPACT_ATOMS: atom_id res chain seq x y z
N MET A 1 -40.23 -54.58 -46.11
CA MET A 1 -40.59 -53.49 -45.19
C MET A 1 -40.38 -54.00 -43.76
N LEU A 2 -39.35 -53.50 -43.07
CA LEU A 2 -39.14 -53.63 -41.62
C LEU A 2 -38.54 -52.29 -41.16
N PRO A 3 -39.06 -51.62 -40.11
CA PRO A 3 -38.50 -50.34 -39.67
C PRO A 3 -37.46 -50.58 -38.58
N THR A 4 -36.30 -49.94 -38.73
CA THR A 4 -35.24 -49.89 -37.71
C THR A 4 -35.59 -48.79 -36.71
N THR A 5 -35.78 -49.14 -35.44
CA THR A 5 -36.03 -48.17 -34.37
C THR A 5 -34.69 -47.78 -33.73
N LEU A 6 -34.28 -46.51 -33.88
CA LEU A 6 -33.13 -45.95 -33.18
C LEU A 6 -33.56 -45.51 -31.77
N LEU A 7 -32.92 -46.04 -30.73
CA LEU A 7 -33.06 -45.56 -29.36
C LEU A 7 -31.99 -44.49 -29.10
N ALA A 8 -32.40 -43.23 -28.90
CA ALA A 8 -31.50 -42.14 -28.51
C ALA A 8 -31.46 -42.02 -26.98
N PHE A 9 -30.29 -42.29 -26.38
CA PHE A 9 -30.04 -42.01 -24.96
C PHE A 9 -29.65 -40.54 -24.81
N ALA A 10 -30.48 -39.75 -24.12
CA ALA A 10 -30.15 -38.38 -23.74
C ALA A 10 -29.30 -38.40 -22.45
N LEU A 11 -28.03 -38.00 -22.55
CA LEU A 11 -27.20 -37.73 -21.37
C LEU A 11 -27.58 -36.34 -20.80
N SER A 12 -28.09 -36.32 -19.58
CA SER A 12 -28.30 -35.10 -18.80
C SER A 12 -26.99 -34.67 -18.14
N LEU A 13 -26.31 -33.69 -18.75
CA LEU A 13 -25.17 -32.99 -18.16
C LEU A 13 -25.65 -32.17 -16.96
N HIS A 14 -25.27 -32.61 -15.75
CA HIS A 14 -25.47 -31.84 -14.53
C HIS A 14 -24.28 -30.89 -14.36
N SER A 15 -24.53 -29.58 -14.47
CA SER A 15 -23.54 -28.55 -14.20
C SER A 15 -23.22 -28.54 -12.70
N ILE A 16 -22.05 -29.04 -12.33
CA ILE A 16 -21.52 -28.89 -10.97
C ILE A 16 -21.02 -27.45 -10.85
N SER A 17 -21.79 -26.59 -10.16
CA SER A 17 -21.30 -25.27 -9.77
C SER A 17 -20.12 -25.43 -8.82
N ALA A 18 -18.92 -25.11 -9.29
CA ALA A 18 -17.75 -24.99 -8.44
C ALA A 18 -18.02 -23.87 -7.43
N LEU A 19 -18.20 -24.20 -6.15
CA LEU A 19 -18.12 -23.20 -5.09
C LEU A 19 -16.70 -22.62 -5.13
N SER A 20 -16.61 -21.33 -5.44
CA SER A 20 -15.38 -20.57 -5.21
C SER A 20 -15.07 -20.67 -3.71
N LEU A 21 -13.94 -21.30 -3.38
CA LEU A 21 -13.37 -21.25 -2.04
C LEU A 21 -12.90 -19.82 -1.82
N GLN A 22 -13.81 -18.97 -1.33
CA GLN A 22 -13.45 -17.61 -0.97
C GLN A 22 -12.52 -17.67 0.23
N ARG A 23 -11.23 -17.43 -0.02
CA ARG A 23 -10.21 -17.33 1.02
C ARG A 23 -10.68 -16.29 2.03
N ARG A 24 -10.63 -16.62 3.33
CA ARG A 24 -10.93 -15.64 4.38
C ARG A 24 -9.92 -14.51 4.27
N ALA A 25 -10.42 -13.28 4.15
CA ALA A 25 -9.58 -12.10 4.21
C ALA A 25 -8.86 -12.05 5.57
N VAL A 26 -7.58 -11.68 5.53
CA VAL A 26 -6.72 -11.48 6.70
C VAL A 26 -6.22 -10.05 6.65
N GLU A 27 -5.97 -9.47 7.82
CA GLU A 27 -5.57 -8.06 7.92
C GLU A 27 -4.21 -7.78 7.30
N PHE A 28 -3.20 -8.56 7.68
CA PHE A 28 -1.88 -8.67 7.06
C PHE A 28 -1.17 -9.87 7.72
N TYR A 29 -0.09 -10.35 7.11
CA TYR A 29 0.87 -11.24 7.79
C TYR A 29 2.11 -10.44 8.15
N ASP A 30 2.70 -10.72 9.31
CA ASP A 30 3.97 -10.10 9.72
C ASP A 30 5.09 -10.53 8.76
N PRO A 31 5.74 -9.58 8.05
CA PRO A 31 6.84 -9.90 7.14
C PRO A 31 7.98 -10.68 7.81
N ALA A 32 8.29 -10.39 9.07
CA ALA A 32 9.39 -11.04 9.78
C ALA A 32 9.15 -12.53 10.04
N ALA A 33 7.88 -12.97 10.07
CA ALA A 33 7.52 -14.37 10.34
C ALA A 33 8.04 -15.35 9.28
N VAL A 34 8.32 -14.87 8.06
CA VAL A 34 8.74 -15.72 6.93
C VAL A 34 9.93 -15.11 6.17
N GLY A 35 10.78 -14.34 6.86
CA GLY A 35 12.06 -13.85 6.32
C GLY A 35 11.96 -12.58 5.46
N GLY A 36 10.85 -11.86 5.54
CA GLY A 36 10.73 -10.46 5.11
C GLY A 36 11.08 -9.48 6.23
N SER A 37 10.80 -8.20 6.02
CA SER A 37 10.98 -7.18 7.06
C SER A 37 10.03 -6.00 6.92
N MET A 38 9.90 -5.21 7.98
CA MET A 38 9.16 -3.93 8.00
C MET A 38 10.01 -2.74 7.55
N VAL A 39 11.11 -3.01 6.84
CA VAL A 39 12.01 -2.01 6.28
C VAL A 39 12.23 -2.36 4.81
N ASP A 40 12.16 -1.38 3.93
CA ASP A 40 12.49 -1.59 2.52
C ASP A 40 14.02 -1.55 2.30
N SER A 41 14.44 -1.42 1.05
CA SER A 41 15.84 -1.23 0.68
C SER A 41 15.96 -0.03 -0.26
N THR A 42 16.75 0.95 0.19
CA THR A 42 17.15 2.11 -0.61
C THR A 42 18.38 1.84 -1.47
N GLY A 43 18.82 0.58 -1.58
CA GLY A 43 19.94 0.15 -2.44
C GLY A 43 21.35 0.45 -1.90
N ASN A 44 21.45 1.09 -0.74
CA ASN A 44 22.70 1.48 -0.08
C ASN A 44 22.98 0.69 1.23
N GLY A 45 22.20 -0.37 1.49
CA GLY A 45 22.29 -1.17 2.72
C GLY A 45 21.47 -0.62 3.90
N LEU A 46 20.70 0.45 3.68
CA LEU A 46 19.69 0.98 4.60
C LEU A 46 18.30 0.90 3.93
N GLY A 47 17.26 1.24 4.68
CA GLY A 47 15.90 1.32 4.14
C GLY A 47 14.99 2.29 4.90
N GLU A 48 13.82 2.50 4.34
CA GLU A 48 12.73 3.26 4.94
C GLU A 48 11.77 2.32 5.67
N PRO A 49 11.20 2.74 6.82
CA PRO A 49 10.26 1.93 7.56
C PRO A 49 8.93 1.82 6.82
N LEU A 50 8.40 0.61 6.71
CA LEU A 50 7.04 0.32 6.26
C LEU A 50 6.04 0.63 7.41
N ASN A 51 5.91 1.92 7.73
CA ASN A 51 5.26 2.43 8.95
C ASN A 51 3.73 2.62 8.84
N VAL A 52 3.13 2.35 7.69
CA VAL A 52 1.66 2.27 7.54
C VAL A 52 1.26 1.02 6.75
N ILE A 53 0.17 0.37 7.16
CA ILE A 53 -0.42 -0.77 6.46
C ILE A 53 -1.87 -0.43 6.11
N ILE A 54 -2.28 -0.57 4.85
CA ILE A 54 -3.70 -0.66 4.49
C ILE A 54 -4.09 -2.12 4.54
N SER A 55 -4.94 -2.43 5.52
CA SER A 55 -5.40 -3.77 5.85
C SER A 55 -6.02 -4.50 4.65
N GLY A 56 -5.73 -5.80 4.53
CA GLY A 56 -6.41 -6.72 3.62
C GLY A 56 -7.90 -6.94 3.94
N LEU A 57 -8.38 -6.46 5.09
CA LEU A 57 -9.81 -6.38 5.43
C LEU A 57 -10.50 -5.13 4.86
N SER A 58 -9.76 -4.23 4.23
CA SER A 58 -10.32 -3.09 3.51
C SER A 58 -11.18 -3.54 2.33
N SER A 59 -12.02 -2.65 1.81
CA SER A 59 -12.79 -2.92 0.60
C SER A 59 -11.86 -3.33 -0.55
N PRO A 60 -12.09 -4.47 -1.23
CA PRO A 60 -11.15 -4.99 -2.24
C PRO A 60 -10.85 -3.99 -3.37
N ALA A 61 -11.81 -3.15 -3.73
CA ALA A 61 -11.62 -2.12 -4.75
C ALA A 61 -10.65 -1.00 -4.35
N ALA A 62 -10.38 -0.79 -3.05
CA ALA A 62 -9.37 0.14 -2.56
C ALA A 62 -7.94 -0.47 -2.60
N LEU A 63 -7.81 -1.80 -2.66
CA LEU A 63 -6.53 -2.51 -2.63
C LEU A 63 -5.93 -2.74 -4.02
N THR A 64 -6.66 -2.41 -5.10
CA THR A 64 -6.17 -2.47 -6.48
C THR A 64 -5.23 -1.31 -6.80
N ASP A 65 -4.45 -1.40 -7.88
CA ASP A 65 -3.52 -0.34 -8.29
C ASP A 65 -4.23 0.99 -8.58
N SER A 66 -5.43 0.95 -9.17
CA SER A 66 -6.25 2.15 -9.38
C SER A 66 -6.97 2.59 -8.11
N GLY A 67 -7.37 1.64 -7.27
CA GLY A 67 -8.02 1.87 -5.99
C GLY A 67 -7.17 2.68 -5.02
N ILE A 68 -5.90 2.28 -4.84
CA ILE A 68 -4.98 2.98 -3.95
C ILE A 68 -4.68 4.39 -4.45
N VAL A 69 -4.61 4.60 -5.77
CA VAL A 69 -4.42 5.94 -6.35
C VAL A 69 -5.64 6.82 -6.12
N ASN A 70 -6.86 6.31 -6.32
CA ASN A 70 -8.07 7.08 -6.07
C ASN A 70 -8.24 7.42 -4.58
N TYR A 71 -7.97 6.44 -3.70
CA TYR A 71 -7.98 6.66 -2.26
C TYR A 71 -6.95 7.70 -1.83
N ALA A 72 -5.73 7.63 -2.35
CA ALA A 72 -4.69 8.63 -2.12
C ALA A 72 -5.16 10.05 -2.47
N GLN A 73 -5.86 10.21 -3.61
CA GLN A 73 -6.43 11.50 -4.03
C GLN A 73 -7.55 11.98 -3.10
N ALA A 74 -8.29 11.07 -2.47
CA ALA A 74 -9.28 11.44 -1.44
C ALA A 74 -8.63 11.97 -0.16
N ILE A 75 -7.36 11.62 0.10
CA ILE A 75 -6.61 11.99 1.31
C ILE A 75 -5.52 13.04 1.04
N GLY A 76 -5.50 13.66 -0.15
CA GLY A 76 -4.60 14.78 -0.49
C GLY A 76 -3.24 14.37 -1.05
N TYR A 77 -3.16 13.21 -1.71
CA TYR A 77 -1.95 12.70 -2.37
C TYR A 77 -2.27 12.32 -3.81
N SER A 78 -1.28 12.40 -4.69
CA SER A 78 -1.45 12.00 -6.09
C SER A 78 -0.16 11.44 -6.65
N LYS A 79 -0.25 10.82 -7.83
CA LYS A 79 0.94 10.43 -8.60
C LYS A 79 1.79 11.66 -8.88
N GLU A 80 3.09 11.46 -8.86
CA GLU A 80 4.12 12.46 -9.15
C GLU A 80 3.86 13.24 -10.46
N CYS A 81 4.30 14.50 -10.45
CA CYS A 81 4.13 15.42 -11.55
C CYS A 81 4.96 15.01 -12.78
N LEU A 82 4.29 14.82 -13.92
CA LEU A 82 4.90 14.62 -15.25
C LEU A 82 5.96 13.51 -15.33
N GLY A 83 5.94 12.54 -14.41
CA GLY A 83 6.91 11.43 -14.38
C GLY A 83 8.34 11.87 -14.05
N LEU A 84 8.51 13.03 -13.40
CA LEU A 84 9.81 13.49 -12.89
C LEU A 84 10.16 12.70 -11.62
N HIS A 85 10.51 11.43 -11.80
CA HIS A 85 11.04 10.58 -10.75
C HIS A 85 12.53 10.87 -10.54
N SER A 86 12.92 11.23 -9.32
CA SER A 86 14.33 11.27 -8.92
C SER A 86 14.60 10.08 -7.99
N GLY A 87 15.38 9.12 -8.47
CA GLY A 87 15.70 7.91 -7.72
C GLY A 87 15.63 6.65 -8.58
N ALA A 88 16.12 5.54 -8.03
CA ALA A 88 15.75 4.22 -8.52
C ALA A 88 14.58 3.71 -7.66
N PRO A 89 13.69 2.87 -8.21
CA PRO A 89 12.68 2.19 -7.41
C PRO A 89 13.31 1.50 -6.21
N GLN A 90 12.70 1.69 -5.03
CA GLN A 90 13.06 0.96 -3.83
C GLN A 90 12.42 -0.43 -3.87
N THR A 91 13.00 -1.36 -3.12
CA THR A 91 12.52 -2.76 -3.08
C THR A 91 12.17 -3.17 -1.66
N ALA A 92 11.16 -4.03 -1.49
CA ALA A 92 10.80 -4.60 -0.20
C ALA A 92 10.57 -6.10 -0.31
N ASN A 93 10.85 -6.83 0.78
CA ASN A 93 10.49 -8.24 0.94
C ASN A 93 9.46 -8.36 2.08
N LEU A 94 8.21 -8.63 1.72
CA LEU A 94 7.09 -8.68 2.66
C LEU A 94 6.88 -10.06 3.31
N GLY A 95 7.85 -10.98 3.17
CA GLY A 95 7.76 -12.32 3.76
C GLY A 95 6.62 -13.16 3.18
N ASP A 96 6.18 -12.85 1.96
CA ASP A 96 5.04 -13.51 1.32
C ASP A 96 5.45 -14.55 0.27
N GLY A 97 6.75 -14.76 0.08
CA GLY A 97 7.31 -15.71 -0.88
C GLY A 97 7.66 -15.10 -2.24
N ASN A 98 7.42 -13.80 -2.46
CA ASN A 98 7.87 -13.11 -3.67
C ASN A 98 9.34 -12.66 -3.60
N GLY A 99 9.94 -12.66 -2.42
CA GLY A 99 11.29 -12.12 -2.21
C GLY A 99 11.29 -10.58 -2.28
N TRP A 100 12.40 -10.00 -2.73
CA TRP A 100 12.52 -8.55 -2.91
C TRP A 100 11.83 -8.13 -4.20
N THR A 101 10.83 -7.26 -4.08
CA THR A 101 10.05 -6.73 -5.21
C THR A 101 10.12 -5.22 -5.27
N ASP A 102 10.13 -4.66 -6.48
CA ASP A 102 10.03 -3.22 -6.71
C ASP A 102 8.73 -2.65 -6.13
N GLN A 103 8.78 -1.38 -5.71
CA GLN A 103 7.58 -0.61 -5.35
C GLN A 103 6.55 -0.63 -6.50
N LEU A 104 5.26 -0.70 -6.15
CA LEU A 104 4.17 -0.62 -7.12
C LEU A 104 4.02 0.79 -7.69
N LEU A 105 4.17 1.80 -6.82
CA LEU A 105 4.02 3.21 -7.13
C LEU A 105 4.51 4.08 -5.97
N GLU A 106 4.73 5.35 -6.27
CA GLU A 106 5.06 6.43 -5.34
C GLU A 106 4.01 7.53 -5.44
N LEU A 107 3.54 8.03 -4.29
CA LEU A 107 2.51 9.05 -4.18
C LEU A 107 3.00 10.18 -3.28
N ARG A 108 2.72 11.41 -3.68
CA ARG A 108 3.23 12.63 -3.05
C ARG A 108 2.08 13.54 -2.68
N ALA A 109 2.23 14.30 -1.59
CA ALA A 109 1.24 15.28 -1.17
C ALA A 109 0.93 16.23 -2.33
N ASP A 110 -0.36 16.39 -2.63
CA ASP A 110 -0.81 17.10 -3.82
C ASP A 110 -1.22 18.55 -3.56
N TYR A 111 -1.18 19.02 -2.31
CA TYR A 111 -1.57 20.38 -1.91
C TYR A 111 -2.93 20.83 -2.47
N HIS A 112 -3.89 19.90 -2.58
CA HIS A 112 -5.21 20.13 -3.19
C HIS A 112 -5.18 20.49 -4.69
N SER A 113 -4.12 20.10 -5.38
CA SER A 113 -3.96 20.24 -6.83
C SER A 113 -3.13 19.09 -7.38
N THR A 114 -3.81 18.09 -7.93
CA THR A 114 -3.18 16.86 -8.47
C THR A 114 -2.13 17.12 -9.56
N ALA A 115 -2.20 18.28 -10.25
CA ALA A 115 -1.28 18.66 -11.30
C ALA A 115 -0.27 19.75 -10.90
N VAL A 116 -0.64 20.74 -10.06
CA VAL A 116 0.28 21.83 -9.69
C VAL A 116 0.95 21.57 -8.35
N GLY A 117 0.24 20.94 -7.43
CA GLY A 117 0.73 20.69 -6.07
C GLY A 117 1.72 19.53 -5.99
N THR A 118 1.58 18.49 -6.80
CA THR A 118 2.64 17.45 -6.90
C THR A 118 3.93 17.99 -7.52
N CYS A 119 3.87 18.98 -8.43
CA CYS A 119 5.06 19.68 -8.93
C CYS A 119 5.63 20.66 -7.89
N LEU A 120 4.78 21.27 -7.06
CA LEU A 120 5.21 22.12 -5.94
C LEU A 120 5.86 21.30 -4.83
N GLU A 121 5.42 20.07 -4.56
CA GLU A 121 6.03 19.18 -3.58
C GLU A 121 7.49 18.87 -3.94
N SER A 122 7.78 18.60 -5.21
CA SER A 122 9.16 18.46 -5.69
C SER A 122 10.03 19.72 -5.48
N VAL A 123 9.44 20.89 -5.25
CA VAL A 123 10.15 22.17 -5.04
C VAL A 123 10.13 22.63 -3.58
N VAL A 124 9.07 22.30 -2.82
CA VAL A 124 8.72 22.80 -1.48
C VAL A 124 8.90 21.71 -0.39
N GLY A 125 9.05 20.45 -0.79
CA GLY A 125 9.09 19.31 0.12
C GLY A 125 7.68 18.92 0.53
N GLY A 126 7.53 17.79 1.20
CA GLY A 126 6.21 17.29 1.53
C GLY A 126 6.25 15.88 2.06
N ASN A 127 5.05 15.37 2.32
CA ASN A 127 4.83 14.00 2.72
C ASN A 127 4.65 13.14 1.48
N HIS A 128 5.28 11.98 1.44
CA HIS A 128 5.14 11.03 0.34
C HIS A 128 5.13 9.60 0.88
N PHE A 129 4.69 8.67 0.04
CA PHE A 129 4.76 7.27 0.36
C PHE A 129 4.92 6.37 -0.86
N ARG A 130 5.62 5.25 -0.63
CA ARG A 130 5.76 4.14 -1.59
C ARG A 130 4.86 2.99 -1.18
N VAL A 131 4.47 2.16 -2.14
CA VAL A 131 3.48 1.08 -1.92
C VAL A 131 4.04 -0.27 -2.36
N TRP A 132 3.89 -1.28 -1.50
CA TRP A 132 4.05 -2.69 -1.85
C TRP A 132 2.78 -3.46 -1.47
N ARG A 133 2.50 -4.57 -2.17
CA ARG A 133 1.33 -5.42 -1.89
C ARG A 133 1.80 -6.79 -1.42
N GLN A 134 1.21 -7.28 -0.34
CA GLN A 134 1.46 -8.62 0.18
C GLN A 134 0.56 -9.64 -0.55
N ASN A 135 1.06 -10.21 -1.64
CA ASN A 135 0.31 -11.09 -2.56
C ASN A 135 1.08 -12.35 -2.98
N GLY A 136 2.16 -12.70 -2.28
CA GLY A 136 2.92 -13.91 -2.54
C GLY A 136 2.23 -15.19 -2.03
N SER A 137 2.66 -16.33 -2.59
CA SER A 137 2.03 -17.63 -2.36
C SER A 137 2.12 -18.15 -0.91
N LEU A 138 3.04 -17.62 -0.09
CA LEU A 138 3.21 -18.01 1.31
C LEU A 138 2.34 -17.19 2.27
N ALA A 139 2.04 -15.93 1.93
CA ALA A 139 1.36 -15.01 2.84
C ALA A 139 0.50 -13.94 2.14
N ASP A 140 -0.29 -14.31 1.12
CA ASP A 140 -1.14 -13.33 0.43
C ASP A 140 -2.32 -12.85 1.30
N SER A 141 -2.26 -11.61 1.77
CA SER A 141 -3.37 -10.94 2.47
C SER A 141 -4.08 -9.91 1.60
N GLY A 142 -3.45 -9.50 0.50
CA GLY A 142 -3.84 -8.35 -0.30
C GLY A 142 -3.58 -6.99 0.37
N ALA A 143 -3.04 -6.98 1.60
CA ALA A 143 -2.70 -5.74 2.31
C ALA A 143 -1.63 -4.94 1.57
N LEU A 144 -1.67 -3.61 1.72
CA LEU A 144 -0.67 -2.70 1.17
C LEU A 144 0.23 -2.20 2.29
N PHE A 145 1.54 -2.34 2.11
CA PHE A 145 2.56 -1.85 3.02
C PHE A 145 3.12 -0.55 2.44
N LEU A 146 3.18 0.49 3.28
CA LEU A 146 3.58 1.83 2.87
C LEU A 146 4.84 2.27 3.61
N ALA A 147 5.85 2.68 2.87
CA ALA A 147 6.94 3.49 3.42
C ALA A 147 6.53 4.96 3.34
N VAL A 148 6.16 5.55 4.48
CA VAL A 148 5.67 6.94 4.55
C VAL A 148 6.74 7.82 5.19
N SER A 149 7.07 8.93 4.54
CA SER A 149 8.04 9.88 5.09
C SER A 149 7.77 11.31 4.65
N LYS A 150 8.21 12.26 5.49
CA LYS A 150 8.19 13.68 5.20
C LYS A 150 9.60 14.21 4.95
N GLU A 151 9.79 14.86 3.81
CA GLU A 151 11.07 15.44 3.40
C GLU A 151 11.03 16.97 3.37
N LYS A 152 12.20 17.62 3.52
CA LYS A 152 12.34 19.06 3.25
C LYS A 152 12.40 19.31 1.74
N SER A 153 12.11 20.55 1.39
CA SER A 153 12.16 21.05 0.01
C SER A 153 13.47 20.80 -0.72
N PHE A 154 13.37 20.67 -2.05
CA PHE A 154 14.52 20.70 -2.96
C PHE A 154 15.37 21.98 -2.79
N ILE A 155 14.73 23.12 -2.45
CA ILE A 155 15.41 24.39 -2.15
C ILE A 155 16.29 24.28 -0.88
N ALA A 156 15.97 23.39 0.05
CA ALA A 156 16.74 23.09 1.26
C ALA A 156 17.71 21.90 1.10
N HIS A 157 18.04 21.52 -0.15
CA HIS A 157 18.98 20.45 -0.48
C HIS A 157 18.65 19.07 0.14
N HIS A 158 17.37 18.69 0.20
CA HIS A 158 16.94 17.38 0.74
C HIS A 158 17.48 17.07 2.15
N SER A 159 17.66 18.09 2.99
CA SER A 159 18.09 17.86 4.37
C SER A 159 17.00 17.05 5.11
N PRO A 160 17.34 15.91 5.74
CA PRO A 160 16.39 15.13 6.52
C PRO A 160 15.63 16.00 7.53
N ILE A 161 14.32 15.76 7.66
CA ILE A 161 13.55 16.28 8.79
C ILE A 161 13.83 15.33 9.95
N ALA A 162 14.26 15.88 11.08
CA ALA A 162 14.30 15.10 12.32
C ALA A 162 12.90 14.57 12.59
N ASP A 163 12.77 13.27 12.84
CA ASP A 163 11.47 12.60 13.03
C ASP A 163 10.61 12.50 11.76
N GLY A 164 11.21 12.63 10.57
CA GLY A 164 10.49 12.68 9.30
C GLY A 164 9.64 11.44 8.98
N TYR A 165 9.99 10.28 9.50
CA TYR A 165 9.19 9.05 9.34
C TYR A 165 7.92 9.09 10.21
N ASP A 166 8.04 9.46 11.48
CA ASP A 166 6.89 9.49 12.40
C ASP A 166 5.96 10.65 12.04
N ILE A 167 6.51 11.83 11.70
CA ILE A 167 5.73 12.96 11.19
C ILE A 167 5.00 12.58 9.89
N GLY A 168 5.69 11.91 8.96
CA GLY A 168 5.09 11.47 7.70
C GLY A 168 3.92 10.51 7.91
N ARG A 169 4.13 9.47 8.73
CA ARG A 169 3.09 8.52 9.13
C ARG A 169 1.89 9.24 9.74
N ASP A 170 2.13 10.08 10.74
CA ASP A 170 1.06 10.71 11.52
C ASP A 170 0.25 11.68 10.66
N GLU A 171 0.90 12.47 9.80
CA GLU A 171 0.20 13.36 8.86
C GLU A 171 -0.67 12.59 7.86
N LEU A 172 -0.16 11.48 7.30
CA LEU A 172 -0.93 10.64 6.39
C LEU A 172 -2.15 10.03 7.10
N VAL A 173 -1.96 9.49 8.30
CA VAL A 173 -3.03 8.88 9.09
C VAL A 173 -4.10 9.91 9.43
N GLN A 174 -3.70 11.11 9.88
CA GLN A 174 -4.65 12.19 10.17
C GLN A 174 -5.43 12.62 8.92
N ALA A 175 -4.76 12.71 7.76
CA ALA A 175 -5.42 13.01 6.49
C ALA A 175 -6.38 11.90 6.05
N ALA A 176 -6.12 10.64 6.43
CA ALA A 176 -6.90 9.48 6.04
C ALA A 176 -8.16 9.24 6.89
N LEU A 177 -8.13 9.58 8.18
CA LEU A 177 -9.20 9.26 9.14
C LEU A 177 -10.57 9.86 8.78
N GLY A 178 -11.62 9.09 9.08
CA GLY A 178 -13.00 9.51 8.87
C GLY A 178 -13.48 9.32 7.43
N THR A 179 -14.42 10.16 7.00
CA THR A 179 -15.03 10.07 5.67
C THR A 179 -14.34 11.00 4.68
N LYS A 180 -13.92 10.45 3.53
CA LYS A 180 -13.27 11.17 2.42
C LYS A 180 -13.87 10.74 1.10
N SER A 181 -13.80 11.59 0.08
CA SER A 181 -14.36 11.26 -1.23
C SER A 181 -13.48 11.78 -2.35
N HIS A 182 -13.35 10.98 -3.41
CA HIS A 182 -12.72 11.40 -4.65
C HIS A 182 -13.32 10.64 -5.83
N GLY A 183 -13.45 11.30 -6.99
CA GLY A 183 -13.91 10.62 -8.22
C GLY A 183 -15.26 9.92 -8.10
N GLY A 184 -16.15 10.37 -7.21
CA GLY A 184 -17.46 9.74 -6.97
C GLY A 184 -17.45 8.54 -6.03
N VAL A 185 -16.30 8.15 -5.46
CA VAL A 185 -16.19 7.09 -4.46
C VAL A 185 -16.07 7.72 -3.08
N THR A 186 -16.81 7.21 -2.10
CA THR A 186 -16.71 7.65 -0.70
C THR A 186 -16.08 6.56 0.17
N TYR A 187 -15.04 6.94 0.89
CA TYR A 187 -14.26 6.10 1.78
C TYR A 187 -14.55 6.47 3.24
N SER A 188 -14.56 5.47 4.12
CA SER A 188 -14.52 5.61 5.57
C SER A 188 -13.30 4.85 6.10
N THR A 189 -12.40 5.56 6.77
CA THR A 189 -11.16 4.99 7.30
C THR A 189 -11.16 5.00 8.83
N VAL A 190 -10.79 3.87 9.42
CA VAL A 190 -10.38 3.77 10.82
C VAL A 190 -8.91 3.36 10.91
N ALA A 191 -8.24 3.76 11.99
CA ALA A 191 -6.84 3.45 12.22
C ALA A 191 -6.62 2.78 13.58
N ARG A 192 -5.60 1.92 13.66
CA ARG A 192 -5.10 1.37 14.92
C ARG A 192 -3.57 1.27 14.88
N ASN A 193 -2.92 1.56 15.99
CA ASN A 193 -1.47 1.46 16.09
C ASN A 193 -1.04 0.04 16.49
N VAL A 194 0.08 -0.41 15.96
CA VAL A 194 0.73 -1.69 16.28
C VAL A 194 2.19 -1.43 16.58
N SER A 195 2.65 -1.88 17.74
CA SER A 195 4.06 -1.88 18.11
C SER A 195 4.66 -3.27 17.98
N GLY A 196 5.97 -3.35 17.82
CA GLY A 196 6.72 -4.62 17.82
C GLY A 196 6.87 -5.29 16.47
N LEU A 197 6.32 -4.70 15.40
CA LEU A 197 6.58 -5.11 14.01
C LEU A 197 7.94 -4.58 13.51
N ILE A 198 8.39 -3.45 14.06
CA ILE A 198 9.69 -2.85 13.82
C ILE A 198 10.26 -2.36 15.16
N ALA A 199 11.56 -2.54 15.37
CA ALA A 199 12.21 -2.07 16.59
C ALA A 199 12.36 -0.54 16.55
N PRO A 200 12.07 0.19 17.64
CA PRO A 200 12.30 1.64 17.69
C PRO A 200 13.79 1.99 17.55
N GLY A 201 14.08 3.17 17.03
CA GLY A 201 15.42 3.68 16.80
C GLY A 201 15.76 3.85 15.32
N ALA A 202 17.05 3.97 15.03
CA ALA A 202 17.58 4.31 13.70
C ALA A 202 18.45 3.20 13.08
N GLU A 203 18.56 2.03 13.72
CA GLU A 203 19.37 0.93 13.21
C GLU A 203 18.78 0.39 11.90
N GLY A 204 19.59 0.38 10.84
CA GLY A 204 19.15 -0.01 9.49
C GLY A 204 18.25 1.01 8.79
N ILE A 205 17.93 2.13 9.44
CA ILE A 205 17.04 3.16 8.90
C ILE A 205 17.84 4.20 8.11
N ASN A 206 17.35 4.53 6.92
CA ASN A 206 17.97 5.49 6.02
C ASN A 206 18.11 6.87 6.69
N HIS A 207 19.18 7.58 6.35
CA HIS A 207 19.58 8.86 6.96
C HIS A 207 19.80 8.86 8.48
N GLY A 208 19.73 7.71 9.17
CA GLY A 208 19.89 7.63 10.63
C GLY A 208 18.78 8.33 11.40
N ILE A 209 17.61 8.52 10.79
CA ILE A 209 16.44 9.11 11.46
C ILE A 209 15.81 8.02 12.33
N ALA A 210 15.70 8.27 13.63
CA ALA A 210 15.00 7.36 14.52
C ALA A 210 13.49 7.40 14.25
N GLN A 211 12.83 6.24 14.41
CA GLN A 211 11.38 6.11 14.47
C GLN A 211 10.96 5.43 15.79
N ASP A 212 9.71 5.62 16.19
CA ASP A 212 9.16 5.22 17.49
C ASP A 212 8.75 3.72 17.62
N GLY A 213 8.91 2.92 16.57
CA GLY A 213 8.53 1.50 16.54
C GLY A 213 7.04 1.26 16.27
N VAL A 214 6.27 2.30 15.95
CA VAL A 214 4.82 2.22 15.72
C VAL A 214 4.51 2.15 14.23
N VAL A 215 3.72 1.13 13.87
CA VAL A 215 3.11 0.96 12.56
C VAL A 215 1.61 1.22 12.68
N THR A 216 1.06 2.09 11.83
CA THR A 216 -0.38 2.36 11.83
C THR A 216 -1.11 1.52 10.79
N VAL A 217 -2.11 0.75 11.20
CA VAL A 217 -2.95 -0.05 10.31
C VAL A 217 -4.24 0.70 10.02
N LEU A 218 -4.48 1.00 8.75
CA LEU A 218 -5.71 1.60 8.22
C LEU A 218 -6.65 0.50 7.72
N THR A 219 -7.92 0.57 8.09
CA THR A 219 -8.98 -0.21 7.45
C THR A 219 -9.88 0.74 6.67
N VAL A 220 -9.89 0.58 5.34
CA VAL A 220 -10.57 1.49 4.41
C VAL A 220 -11.83 0.82 3.87
N THR A 221 -12.99 1.41 4.14
CA THR A 221 -14.30 0.91 3.68
C THR A 221 -14.87 1.86 2.63
N ILE A 222 -15.26 1.34 1.46
CA ILE A 222 -16.08 2.10 0.50
C ILE A 222 -17.52 2.06 0.97
N VAL A 223 -18.14 3.22 1.16
CA VAL A 223 -19.46 3.39 1.78
C VAL A 223 -20.50 4.05 0.87
N GLY A 224 -20.13 4.42 -0.36
CA GLY A 224 -21.01 5.05 -1.34
C GLY A 224 -20.33 5.21 -2.69
#